data_AF-A0AAN6MR28-F1
#
_entry.id   AF-A0AAN6MR28-F1
#
_cell.length_a   1.000
_cell.length_b   1.000
_cell.length_c   1.000
_cell.angle_alpha   90.00
_cell.angle_beta   90.00
_cell.angle_gamma   90.00
#
_symmetry.space_group_name_H-M   'P 1'
#
loop_
_entity.id
_entity.type
_entity.pdbx_description
1 polymer ?
#
loop_
_entity_poly.entity_id
_entity_poly.type
_entity_poly.pdbx_seq_one_letter_code
_entity_poly.pdbx_strand_id
1 'polypeptide(L)'
;MRKNIEREYLIHWGWRIIQPPITAYLYFYCNEKDIPDETKNDPAWQPMCTDKFGDPTDVTAYSWNDLGTIWQAHYVVFCPEFFGSGMSSLATKVETAQGDIYMQSTIDYWRPVRARTMFHESYHWEYTVSEPLAVDYTYNPKEITDLAVSDQEEAVENAESWALAAMAIFLQKTFHLDKPPKPMGSTGTIAGAKLHEMRLPTPPAGWKRPVALNAAQFRPDMAGVTMLQQVGPLSSGSAP
;
A
#
# COMPACT_ATOMS: atom_id res chain seq x y z
N MET A 1 -21.19 10.69 -3.22
CA MET A 1 -20.08 11.65 -3.33
C MET A 1 -18.82 10.91 -2.86
N ARG A 2 -18.01 10.39 -3.79
CA ARG A 2 -16.82 9.57 -3.49
C ARG A 2 -15.60 10.49 -3.57
N LYS A 3 -14.80 10.52 -2.50
CA LYS A 3 -13.66 11.42 -2.36
C LYS A 3 -12.37 10.70 -2.72
N ASN A 4 -11.62 11.26 -3.67
CA ASN A 4 -10.22 10.96 -3.86
C ASN A 4 -9.45 11.46 -2.62
N ILE A 5 -8.52 10.66 -2.10
CA ILE A 5 -7.56 11.14 -1.11
C ILE A 5 -6.48 11.90 -1.90
N GLU A 6 -6.72 13.18 -2.17
CA GLU A 6 -5.78 14.05 -2.90
C GLU A 6 -4.79 14.63 -1.89
N ARG A 7 -3.55 14.15 -1.95
CA ARG A 7 -2.46 14.65 -1.13
C ARG A 7 -1.24 14.89 -2.02
N GLU A 8 -0.98 16.16 -2.31
CA GLU A 8 0.29 16.61 -2.86
C GLU A 8 1.33 16.53 -1.74
N TYR A 9 2.37 15.73 -1.92
CA TYR A 9 3.51 15.71 -1.01
C TYR A 9 4.76 16.10 -1.80
N LEU A 10 5.35 17.22 -1.42
CA LEU A 10 6.66 17.59 -1.92
C LEU A 10 7.71 16.80 -1.13
N ILE A 11 8.15 15.68 -1.70
CA ILE A 11 9.14 14.80 -1.07
C ILE A 11 10.53 15.32 -1.48
N HIS A 12 11.19 15.99 -0.55
CA HIS A 12 12.56 16.46 -0.75
C HIS A 12 13.55 15.31 -0.63
N TRP A 13 14.32 15.04 -1.68
CA TRP A 13 15.51 14.20 -1.60
C TRP A 13 16.74 15.02 -1.21
N GLY A 14 17.42 14.57 -0.16
CA GLY A 14 18.75 15.02 0.20
C GLY A 14 19.78 13.94 -0.10
N TRP A 15 20.22 13.81 -1.36
CA TRP A 15 21.58 13.27 -1.66
C TRP A 15 22.13 13.49 -3.08
N ARG A 16 21.48 14.24 -3.98
CA ARG A 16 22.11 14.66 -5.25
C ARG A 16 22.04 16.17 -5.41
N ILE A 17 23.20 16.80 -5.31
CA ILE A 17 23.45 18.25 -5.25
C ILE A 17 22.94 19.04 -6.50
N ILE A 18 22.32 18.39 -7.50
CA ILE A 18 21.94 19.03 -8.79
C ILE A 18 20.54 18.62 -9.31
N GLN A 19 19.71 17.90 -8.55
CA GLN A 19 18.34 17.62 -9.02
C GLN A 19 17.32 18.56 -8.37
N PRO A 20 16.50 19.30 -9.16
CA PRO A 20 15.42 20.12 -8.61
C PRO A 20 14.45 19.21 -7.82
N PRO A 21 13.69 19.76 -6.85
CA PRO A 21 12.68 19.00 -6.14
C PRO A 21 11.77 18.30 -7.16
N ILE A 22 11.67 16.99 -7.06
CA ILE A 22 10.72 16.21 -7.84
C ILE A 22 9.39 16.31 -7.11
N THR A 23 8.38 16.88 -7.76
CA THR A 23 7.04 16.90 -7.20
C THR A 23 6.43 15.51 -7.33
N ALA A 24 6.07 14.89 -6.21
CA ALA A 24 5.39 13.60 -6.18
C ALA A 24 3.88 13.78 -5.98
N TYR A 25 3.09 13.16 -6.85
CA TYR A 25 1.64 13.13 -6.79
C TYR A 25 1.16 11.73 -6.42
N LEU A 26 0.25 11.62 -5.45
CA LEU A 26 -0.33 10.34 -5.05
C LEU A 26 -1.82 10.34 -5.39
N TYR A 27 -2.24 9.33 -6.14
CA TYR A 27 -3.63 9.13 -6.55
C TYR A 27 -4.14 7.81 -6.00
N PHE A 28 -5.17 7.88 -5.15
CA PHE A 28 -5.81 6.71 -4.56
C PHE A 28 -7.25 6.60 -5.06
N TYR A 29 -7.57 5.50 -5.73
CA TYR A 29 -8.92 5.17 -6.18
C TYR A 29 -9.52 4.10 -5.27
N CYS A 30 -10.72 4.35 -4.73
CA CYS A 30 -11.44 3.36 -3.92
C CYS A 30 -12.26 2.37 -4.77
N ASN A 31 -12.26 2.55 -6.10
CA ASN A 31 -12.92 1.66 -7.04
C ASN A 31 -12.29 1.82 -8.42
N GLU A 32 -12.14 0.72 -9.15
CA GLU A 32 -11.66 0.74 -10.53
C GLU A 32 -12.57 1.55 -11.48
N LYS A 33 -13.86 1.68 -11.14
CA LYS A 33 -14.79 2.55 -11.87
C LYS A 33 -14.49 4.04 -11.72
N ASP A 34 -13.75 4.43 -10.68
CA ASP A 34 -13.40 5.83 -10.43
C ASP A 34 -12.15 6.26 -11.25
N ILE A 35 -11.52 5.32 -11.96
CA ILE A 35 -10.49 5.60 -12.99
C ILE A 35 -11.13 6.39 -14.14
N PRO A 36 -10.43 7.38 -14.75
CA PRO A 36 -10.95 8.17 -15.86
C PRO A 36 -11.57 7.31 -16.99
N ASP A 37 -12.74 7.75 -17.48
CA ASP A 37 -13.49 7.03 -18.52
C ASP A 37 -12.68 6.88 -19.81
N GLU A 38 -11.83 7.85 -20.13
CA GLU A 38 -10.96 7.80 -21.31
C GLU A 38 -9.96 6.65 -21.27
N THR A 39 -9.53 6.24 -20.07
CA THR A 39 -8.69 5.05 -19.87
C THR A 39 -9.51 3.78 -20.10
N LYS A 40 -10.71 3.70 -19.51
CA LYS A 40 -11.58 2.51 -19.60
C LYS A 40 -12.17 2.28 -20.99
N ASN A 41 -12.24 3.33 -21.81
CA ASN A 41 -12.71 3.27 -23.19
C ASN A 41 -11.63 2.82 -24.19
N ASP A 42 -10.39 2.63 -23.75
CA ASP A 42 -9.35 2.07 -24.60
C ASP A 42 -9.57 0.56 -24.81
N PRO A 43 -9.57 0.04 -26.05
CA PRO A 43 -9.77 -1.38 -26.32
C PRO A 43 -8.73 -2.32 -25.68
N ALA A 44 -7.56 -1.80 -25.31
CA ALA A 44 -6.52 -2.56 -24.63
C ALA A 44 -6.65 -2.52 -23.09
N TRP A 45 -7.57 -1.72 -22.55
CA TRP A 45 -7.85 -1.70 -21.11
C TRP A 45 -8.33 -3.09 -20.64
N GLN A 46 -7.72 -3.58 -19.57
CA GLN A 46 -8.15 -4.80 -18.87
C GLN A 46 -8.34 -4.45 -17.40
N PRO A 47 -9.55 -4.62 -16.83
CA PRO A 47 -9.76 -4.45 -15.41
C PRO A 47 -8.94 -5.47 -14.62
N MET A 48 -8.37 -5.06 -13.50
CA MET A 48 -7.60 -5.93 -12.61
C MET A 48 -8.44 -6.41 -11.43
N CYS A 49 -9.46 -5.63 -11.03
CA CYS A 49 -10.33 -5.98 -9.91
C CYS A 49 -11.44 -6.98 -10.28
N THR A 50 -11.65 -7.22 -11.58
CA THR A 50 -12.60 -8.22 -12.08
C THR A 50 -11.96 -9.03 -13.19
N ASP A 51 -12.31 -10.30 -13.30
CA ASP A 51 -11.85 -11.15 -14.38
C ASP A 51 -12.55 -10.82 -15.72
N LYS A 52 -12.21 -11.57 -16.78
CA LYS A 52 -12.79 -11.39 -18.12
C LYS A 52 -14.31 -11.62 -18.20
N PHE A 53 -14.92 -12.23 -17.19
CA PHE A 53 -16.36 -12.46 -17.09
C PHE A 53 -17.05 -11.40 -16.21
N GLY A 54 -16.27 -10.52 -15.57
CA GLY A 54 -16.75 -9.50 -14.65
C GLY A 54 -16.87 -9.99 -13.21
N ASP A 55 -16.37 -11.19 -12.90
CA ASP A 55 -16.37 -11.72 -11.53
C ASP A 55 -15.23 -11.10 -10.71
N PRO A 56 -15.42 -10.77 -9.42
CA PRO A 56 -14.36 -10.21 -8.59
C PRO A 56 -13.13 -11.11 -8.49
N THR A 57 -11.94 -10.51 -8.58
CA THR A 57 -10.66 -11.20 -8.33
C THR A 57 -10.27 -11.13 -6.86
N ASP A 58 -9.24 -11.88 -6.47
CA ASP A 58 -8.58 -11.84 -5.17
C ASP A 58 -7.50 -10.75 -5.05
N VAL A 59 -7.44 -9.84 -6.04
CA VAL A 59 -6.60 -8.63 -6.00
C VAL A 59 -7.15 -7.70 -4.93
N THR A 60 -6.33 -7.31 -3.96
CA THR A 60 -6.70 -6.30 -2.95
C THR A 60 -6.42 -4.90 -3.47
N ALA A 61 -5.25 -4.69 -4.06
CA ALA A 61 -4.86 -3.43 -4.65
C ALA A 61 -3.91 -3.66 -5.83
N TYR A 62 -3.83 -2.65 -6.69
CA TYR A 62 -2.77 -2.59 -7.67
C TYR A 62 -2.27 -1.17 -7.85
N SER A 63 -1.01 -1.05 -8.26
CA SER A 63 -0.35 0.24 -8.42
C SER A 63 0.50 0.34 -9.69
N TRP A 64 0.74 1.58 -10.11
CA TRP A 64 1.72 1.87 -11.16
C TRP A 64 2.34 3.25 -10.95
N ASN A 65 3.52 3.43 -11.54
CA ASN A 65 4.23 4.69 -11.54
C ASN A 65 4.12 5.35 -12.92
N ASP A 66 4.03 6.68 -12.91
CA ASP A 66 4.23 7.54 -14.08
C ASP A 66 5.36 8.52 -13.76
N LEU A 67 6.55 8.16 -14.21
CA LEU A 67 7.79 8.83 -13.85
C LEU A 67 8.15 9.88 -14.91
N GLY A 68 8.02 11.16 -14.53
CA GLY A 68 8.51 12.29 -15.31
C GLY A 68 9.93 12.69 -14.90
N THR A 69 10.51 13.64 -15.63
CA THR A 69 11.88 14.13 -15.37
C THR A 69 11.97 15.08 -14.16
N ILE A 70 10.89 15.81 -13.86
CA ILE A 70 10.82 16.82 -12.79
C ILE A 70 9.61 16.61 -11.87
N TRP A 71 8.86 15.54 -12.09
CA TRP A 71 7.66 15.18 -11.36
C TRP A 71 7.49 13.66 -11.41
N GLN A 72 6.80 13.09 -10.44
CA GLN A 72 6.42 11.68 -10.39
C GLN A 72 4.97 11.57 -9.96
N ALA A 73 4.24 10.62 -10.52
CA ALA A 73 2.90 10.30 -10.05
C ALA A 73 2.79 8.81 -9.75
N HIS A 74 2.24 8.50 -8.58
CA HIS A 74 2.02 7.15 -8.11
C HIS A 74 0.52 6.93 -7.98
N TYR A 75 0.04 5.86 -8.59
CA TYR A 75 -1.37 5.52 -8.65
C TYR A 75 -1.60 4.21 -7.91
N VAL A 76 -2.63 4.18 -7.07
CA VAL A 76 -3.07 2.98 -6.36
C VAL A 76 -4.57 2.85 -6.52
N VAL A 77 -5.02 1.68 -6.93
CA VAL A 77 -6.44 1.32 -7.04
C VAL A 77 -6.72 0.24 -6.01
N PHE A 78 -7.63 0.54 -5.08
CA PHE A 78 -8.12 -0.44 -4.13
C PHE A 78 -9.32 -1.19 -4.73
N CYS A 79 -9.17 -2.49 -4.91
CA CYS A 79 -10.20 -3.37 -5.44
C CYS A 79 -11.28 -3.67 -4.40
N PRO A 80 -12.46 -4.19 -4.80
CA PRO A 80 -13.55 -4.51 -3.87
C PRO A 80 -13.11 -5.40 -2.71
N GLU A 81 -12.19 -6.35 -2.94
CA GLU A 81 -11.68 -7.25 -1.91
C GLU A 81 -10.97 -6.51 -0.76
N PHE A 82 -10.30 -5.37 -1.03
CA PHE A 82 -9.71 -4.52 0.01
C PHE A 82 -10.75 -4.05 1.03
N PHE A 83 -11.98 -3.77 0.59
CA PHE A 83 -13.09 -3.36 1.43
C PHE A 83 -13.95 -4.54 1.91
N GLY A 84 -13.68 -5.74 1.40
CA GLY A 84 -14.39 -6.97 1.72
C GLY A 84 -14.21 -7.45 3.16
N SER A 85 -14.98 -8.47 3.53
CA SER A 85 -14.94 -9.09 4.87
C SER A 85 -13.65 -9.86 5.14
N GLY A 86 -12.90 -10.22 4.09
CA GLY A 86 -11.58 -10.82 4.20
C GLY A 86 -10.52 -9.89 4.78
N MET A 87 -10.76 -8.58 4.78
CA MET A 87 -9.80 -7.53 5.17
C MET A 87 -10.25 -6.77 6.41
N SER A 88 -9.33 -6.59 7.37
CA SER A 88 -9.58 -5.85 8.61
C SER A 88 -8.94 -4.47 8.62
N SER A 89 -9.54 -3.52 9.34
CA SER A 89 -8.81 -2.33 9.79
C SER A 89 -7.77 -2.73 10.84
N LEU A 90 -6.68 -1.95 10.98
CA LEU A 90 -5.67 -2.21 11.99
C LEU A 90 -6.25 -2.19 13.41
N ALA A 91 -7.12 -1.22 13.71
CA ALA A 91 -7.77 -1.08 15.01
C ALA A 91 -8.63 -2.31 15.36
N THR A 92 -9.51 -2.72 14.44
CA THR A 92 -10.34 -3.93 14.61
C THR A 92 -9.48 -5.18 14.83
N LYS A 93 -8.36 -5.28 14.12
CA LYS A 93 -7.47 -6.43 14.25
C LYS A 93 -6.77 -6.48 15.61
N VAL A 94 -6.37 -5.31 16.13
CA VAL A 94 -5.81 -5.18 17.48
C VAL A 94 -6.82 -5.57 18.56
N GLU A 95 -8.06 -5.08 18.45
CA GLU A 95 -9.14 -5.46 19.37
C GLU A 95 -9.40 -6.97 19.36
N THR A 96 -9.42 -7.57 18.17
CA THR A 96 -9.63 -9.02 18.02
C THR A 96 -8.50 -9.85 18.64
N ALA A 97 -7.26 -9.37 18.54
CA ALA A 97 -6.09 -10.05 19.09
C ALA A 97 -5.92 -9.86 20.61
N GLN A 98 -6.74 -9.03 21.26
CA GLN A 98 -6.56 -8.68 22.66
C GLN A 98 -6.75 -9.90 23.56
N GLY A 99 -5.70 -10.25 24.31
CA GLY A 99 -5.66 -11.46 25.15
C GLY A 99 -5.32 -12.76 24.40
N ASP A 100 -5.30 -12.76 23.06
CA ASP A 100 -4.86 -13.90 22.25
C ASP A 100 -3.37 -13.78 21.93
N ILE A 101 -2.53 -14.32 22.82
CA ILE A 101 -1.07 -14.31 22.68
C ILE A 101 -0.62 -15.00 21.38
N TYR A 102 -1.33 -16.04 20.94
CA TYR A 102 -0.98 -16.77 19.73
C TYR A 102 -1.19 -15.89 18.49
N MET A 103 -2.33 -15.19 18.42
CA MET A 103 -2.59 -14.23 17.35
C MET A 103 -1.61 -13.04 17.39
N GLN A 104 -1.29 -12.52 18.56
CA GLN A 104 -0.33 -11.42 18.72
C GLN A 104 1.09 -11.78 18.25
N SER A 105 1.52 -13.03 18.50
CA SER A 105 2.88 -13.50 18.20
C SER A 105 3.05 -14.17 16.83
N THR A 106 1.98 -14.25 16.03
CA THR A 106 1.98 -14.94 14.73
C THR A 106 1.65 -13.98 13.59
N ILE A 107 2.63 -13.67 12.73
CA ILE A 107 2.53 -12.58 11.73
C ILE A 107 1.50 -12.85 10.63
N ASP A 108 1.24 -14.11 10.29
CA ASP A 108 0.30 -14.51 9.24
C ASP A 108 -1.11 -13.99 9.47
N TYR A 109 -1.56 -13.91 10.73
CA TYR A 109 -2.88 -13.37 11.05
C TYR A 109 -3.04 -11.90 10.69
N TRP A 110 -1.92 -11.18 10.53
CA TRP A 110 -1.88 -9.74 10.29
C TRP A 110 -1.71 -9.37 8.82
N ARG A 111 -1.56 -10.36 7.92
CA ARG A 111 -1.59 -10.15 6.47
C ARG A 111 -2.88 -9.50 5.98
N PRO A 112 -4.09 -9.95 6.36
CA PRO A 112 -5.35 -9.35 5.90
C PRO A 112 -5.68 -8.02 6.62
N VAL A 113 -4.76 -7.06 6.61
CA VAL A 113 -4.89 -5.75 7.23
C VAL A 113 -4.72 -4.66 6.18
N ARG A 114 -5.74 -3.81 6.02
CA ARG A 114 -5.76 -2.73 5.01
C ARG A 114 -4.56 -1.79 5.09
N ALA A 115 -4.13 -1.45 6.30
CA ALA A 115 -2.97 -0.59 6.52
C ALA A 115 -1.67 -1.24 6.02
N ARG A 116 -1.53 -2.57 6.11
CA ARG A 116 -0.39 -3.30 5.55
C ARG A 116 -0.42 -3.26 4.03
N THR A 117 -1.57 -3.49 3.39
CA THR A 117 -1.72 -3.35 1.94
C THR A 117 -1.35 -1.96 1.46
N MET A 118 -1.85 -0.90 2.12
CA MET A 118 -1.48 0.47 1.75
C MET A 118 0.03 0.75 1.88
N PHE A 119 0.67 0.18 2.90
CA PHE A 119 2.11 0.36 3.11
C PHE A 119 2.93 -0.44 2.09
N HIS A 120 2.51 -1.68 1.79
CA HIS A 120 3.07 -2.50 0.72
C HIS A 120 3.07 -1.73 -0.61
N GLU A 121 1.91 -1.22 -1.04
CA GLU A 121 1.80 -0.47 -2.30
C GLU A 121 2.68 0.79 -2.34
N SER A 122 2.93 1.41 -1.17
CA SER A 122 3.82 2.57 -1.11
C SER A 122 5.28 2.24 -1.42
N TYR A 123 5.72 1.00 -1.16
CA TYR A 123 7.08 0.58 -1.50
C TYR A 123 7.30 0.36 -2.99
N HIS A 124 6.24 0.31 -3.79
CA HIS A 124 6.37 0.35 -5.26
C HIS A 124 6.63 1.75 -5.81
N TRP A 125 6.67 2.80 -4.98
CA TRP A 125 6.88 4.17 -5.44
C TRP A 125 8.37 4.45 -5.68
N GLU A 126 8.83 4.06 -6.87
CA GLU A 126 10.22 4.21 -7.32
C GLU A 126 10.72 5.65 -7.16
N TYR A 127 11.94 5.82 -6.64
CA TYR A 127 12.58 7.11 -6.39
C TYR A 127 11.82 8.03 -5.42
N THR A 128 10.76 7.56 -4.76
CA THR A 128 10.02 8.33 -3.76
C THR A 128 10.03 7.63 -2.40
N VAL A 129 9.80 6.32 -2.38
CA VAL A 129 9.83 5.48 -1.17
C VAL A 129 10.94 4.43 -1.24
N SER A 130 11.14 3.80 -2.41
CA SER A 130 12.17 2.77 -2.60
C SER A 130 13.14 3.13 -3.73
N GLU A 131 14.43 2.88 -3.49
CA GLU A 131 15.50 2.91 -4.49
C GLU A 131 16.58 1.90 -4.04
N PRO A 132 16.79 0.76 -4.75
CA PRO A 132 16.10 0.31 -5.97
C PRO A 132 14.59 0.09 -5.78
N LEU A 133 13.85 0.02 -6.89
CA LEU A 133 12.41 -0.22 -6.88
C LEU A 133 12.09 -1.55 -6.18
N ALA A 134 11.23 -1.51 -5.16
CA ALA A 134 10.68 -2.74 -4.62
C ALA A 134 9.62 -3.34 -5.56
N VAL A 135 9.66 -4.66 -5.74
CA VAL A 135 8.77 -5.51 -6.53
C VAL A 135 8.14 -6.61 -5.67
N ASP A 136 7.41 -7.53 -6.31
CA ASP A 136 6.65 -8.60 -5.66
C ASP A 136 7.32 -9.97 -5.86
N TYR A 137 8.36 -10.28 -5.08
CA TYR A 137 9.03 -11.59 -5.17
C TYR A 137 8.26 -12.69 -4.44
N THR A 138 7.84 -12.42 -3.21
CA THR A 138 7.03 -13.34 -2.42
C THR A 138 6.17 -12.59 -1.40
N TYR A 139 5.01 -13.18 -1.14
CA TYR A 139 4.03 -12.71 -0.16
C TYR A 139 3.98 -13.59 1.10
N ASN A 140 4.67 -14.74 1.09
CA ASN A 140 4.60 -15.71 2.16
C ASN A 140 5.55 -15.28 3.31
N PRO A 141 5.05 -15.04 4.54
CA PRO A 141 5.89 -14.56 5.63
C PRO A 141 7.09 -15.46 5.93
N LYS A 142 6.95 -16.78 5.76
CA LYS A 142 8.06 -17.71 5.94
C LYS A 142 9.12 -17.52 4.85
N GLU A 143 8.71 -17.49 3.59
CA GLU A 143 9.63 -17.29 2.47
C GLU A 143 10.35 -15.94 2.58
N ILE A 144 9.65 -14.90 3.03
CA ILE A 144 10.23 -13.58 3.29
C ILE A 144 11.29 -13.63 4.39
N THR A 145 11.02 -14.33 5.50
CA THR A 145 12.02 -14.48 6.56
C THR A 145 13.22 -15.30 6.11
N ASP A 146 13.00 -16.31 5.27
CA ASP A 146 14.09 -17.12 4.70
C ASP A 146 14.91 -16.27 3.71
N LEU A 147 14.23 -15.50 2.85
CA LEU A 147 14.83 -14.57 1.88
C LEU A 147 15.73 -13.55 2.57
N ALA A 148 15.26 -12.92 3.66
CA ALA A 148 16.07 -11.96 4.42
C ALA A 148 17.36 -12.54 5.02
N VAL A 149 17.43 -13.86 5.19
CA VAL A 149 18.64 -14.56 5.67
C VAL A 149 19.52 -15.01 4.51
N SER A 150 18.93 -15.49 3.40
CA SER A 150 19.66 -16.06 2.28
C SER A 150 20.11 -15.04 1.24
N ASP A 151 19.31 -14.00 0.99
CA ASP A 151 19.55 -12.98 -0.01
C ASP A 151 18.98 -11.63 0.46
N GLN A 152 19.85 -10.82 1.06
CA GLN A 152 19.46 -9.51 1.61
C GLN A 152 19.13 -8.49 0.52
N GLU A 153 19.72 -8.62 -0.68
CA GLU A 153 19.49 -7.70 -1.79
C GLU A 153 18.08 -7.90 -2.34
N GLU A 154 17.69 -9.15 -2.60
CA GLU A 154 16.32 -9.47 -3.02
C GLU A 154 15.30 -9.15 -1.92
N ALA A 155 15.66 -9.35 -0.64
CA ALA A 155 14.79 -9.02 0.47
C ALA A 155 14.49 -7.52 0.60
N VAL A 156 15.45 -6.63 0.34
CA VAL A 156 15.20 -5.17 0.35
C VAL A 156 14.43 -4.70 -0.89
N GLU A 157 14.50 -5.47 -1.98
CA GLU A 157 13.73 -5.24 -3.20
C GLU A 157 12.33 -5.88 -3.17
N ASN A 158 11.94 -6.58 -2.11
CA ASN A 158 10.58 -7.12 -1.98
C ASN A 158 9.69 -6.16 -1.17
N ALA A 159 8.63 -5.61 -1.77
CA ALA A 159 7.73 -4.66 -1.09
C ALA A 159 7.10 -5.28 0.17
N GLU A 160 6.81 -6.58 0.12
CA GLU A 160 6.22 -7.28 1.26
C GLU A 160 7.18 -7.47 2.44
N SER A 161 8.49 -7.54 2.20
CA SER A 161 9.48 -7.58 3.29
C SER A 161 9.35 -6.36 4.18
N TRP A 162 9.18 -5.19 3.59
CA TRP A 162 9.01 -3.93 4.31
C TRP A 162 7.67 -3.86 5.04
N ALA A 163 6.60 -4.30 4.40
CA ALA A 163 5.26 -4.31 4.99
C ALA A 163 5.18 -5.26 6.20
N LEU A 164 5.79 -6.45 6.10
CA LEU A 164 5.88 -7.38 7.22
C LEU A 164 6.80 -6.88 8.34
N ALA A 165 7.94 -6.25 8.00
CA ALA A 165 8.83 -5.68 9.01
C ALA A 165 8.13 -4.56 9.79
N ALA A 166 7.43 -3.66 9.10
CA ALA A 166 6.64 -2.58 9.73
C ALA A 166 5.54 -3.16 10.64
N MET A 167 4.83 -4.19 10.18
CA MET A 167 3.82 -4.87 10.98
C MET A 167 4.45 -5.55 12.20
N ALA A 168 5.59 -6.25 12.05
CA ALA A 168 6.28 -6.90 13.15
C ALA A 168 6.76 -5.92 14.23
N ILE A 169 7.23 -4.73 13.83
CA ILE A 169 7.60 -3.64 14.76
C ILE A 169 6.35 -3.11 15.47
N PHE A 170 5.27 -2.86 14.72
CA PHE A 170 4.00 -2.40 15.27
C PHE A 170 3.46 -3.37 16.33
N LEU A 171 3.49 -4.67 16.05
CA LEU A 171 2.99 -5.71 16.96
C LEU A 171 3.84 -5.84 18.22
N GLN A 172 5.17 -5.85 18.09
CA GLN A 172 6.07 -5.84 19.25
C GLN A 172 5.78 -4.67 20.17
N LYS A 173 5.59 -3.47 19.60
CA LYS A 173 5.29 -2.27 20.38
C LYS A 173 3.89 -2.30 21.00
N THR A 174 2.89 -2.73 20.25
CA THR A 174 1.48 -2.70 20.66
C THR A 174 1.17 -3.73 21.74
N PHE A 175 1.77 -4.91 21.66
CA PHE A 175 1.52 -6.02 22.59
C PHE A 175 2.68 -6.29 23.56
N HIS A 176 3.70 -5.42 23.56
CA HIS A 176 4.88 -5.55 24.42
C HIS A 176 5.54 -6.93 24.33
N LEU A 177 5.69 -7.44 23.11
CA LEU A 177 6.28 -8.76 22.88
C LEU A 177 7.80 -8.70 23.10
N ASP A 178 8.36 -9.66 23.83
CA ASP A 178 9.81 -9.79 24.04
C ASP A 178 10.58 -10.11 22.75
N LYS A 179 9.88 -10.62 21.73
CA LYS A 179 10.44 -11.05 20.46
C LYS A 179 9.50 -10.64 19.32
N PRO A 180 10.05 -10.45 18.10
CA PRO A 180 9.22 -10.25 16.91
C PRO A 180 8.22 -11.39 16.71
N PRO A 181 7.00 -11.09 16.22
CA PRO A 181 6.09 -12.12 15.78
C PRO A 181 6.72 -12.95 14.66
N LYS A 182 6.38 -14.23 14.60
CA LYS A 182 6.99 -15.19 13.67
C LYS A 182 5.97 -15.71 12.66
N PRO A 183 6.43 -16.15 11.48
CA PRO A 183 5.60 -16.92 10.56
C PRO A 183 5.07 -18.19 11.21
N MET A 184 3.86 -18.60 10.85
CA MET A 184 3.43 -19.98 11.03
C MET A 184 4.39 -20.88 10.25
N GLY A 185 4.74 -22.04 10.82
CA GLY A 185 5.55 -23.03 10.12
C GLY A 185 4.86 -23.50 8.82
N SER A 186 5.56 -24.33 8.03
CA SER A 186 5.15 -24.79 6.69
C SER A 186 3.84 -25.62 6.61
N THR A 187 3.13 -25.81 7.72
CA THR A 187 1.88 -26.58 7.81
C THR A 187 0.65 -25.72 8.14
N GLY A 188 0.82 -24.41 8.32
CA GLY A 188 -0.29 -23.50 8.63
C GLY A 188 -1.00 -22.98 7.38
N THR A 189 -2.34 -22.89 7.42
CA THR A 189 -3.10 -22.11 6.43
C THR A 189 -2.78 -20.64 6.66
N ILE A 190 -2.08 -20.00 5.71
CA ILE A 190 -1.76 -18.58 5.81
C ILE A 190 -3.05 -17.78 5.69
N ALA A 191 -3.38 -16.99 6.71
CA ALA A 191 -4.55 -16.13 6.67
C ALA A 191 -4.38 -15.11 5.53
N GLY A 192 -5.36 -15.05 4.63
CA GLY A 192 -5.26 -14.19 3.46
C GLY A 192 -4.32 -14.71 2.37
N ALA A 193 -4.00 -16.02 2.32
CA ALA A 193 -3.14 -16.61 1.28
C ALA A 193 -3.59 -16.31 -0.17
N LYS A 194 -4.89 -16.06 -0.38
CA LYS A 194 -5.45 -15.69 -1.68
C LYS A 194 -5.33 -14.19 -1.99
N LEU A 195 -5.19 -13.36 -0.96
CA LEU A 195 -5.08 -11.93 -1.15
C LEU A 195 -3.72 -11.64 -1.79
N HIS A 196 -3.77 -10.93 -2.91
CA HIS A 196 -2.57 -10.49 -3.59
C HIS A 196 -2.68 -9.02 -4.00
N GLU A 197 -1.58 -8.32 -3.84
CA GLU A 197 -1.35 -7.01 -4.40
C GLU A 197 -0.72 -7.16 -5.78
N MET A 198 -0.75 -6.10 -6.60
CA MET A 198 -0.16 -6.15 -7.94
C MET A 198 0.53 -4.84 -8.30
N ARG A 199 1.82 -4.92 -8.60
CA ARG A 199 2.51 -3.83 -9.29
C ARG A 199 2.47 -3.99 -10.81
N LEU A 200 1.93 -2.99 -11.50
CA LEU A 200 2.03 -2.89 -12.95
C LEU A 200 3.36 -2.23 -13.36
N PRO A 201 4.13 -2.83 -14.29
CA PRO A 201 5.42 -2.28 -14.70
C PRO A 201 5.29 -1.00 -15.52
N THR A 202 4.14 -0.79 -16.15
CA THR A 202 3.79 0.41 -16.91
C THR A 202 2.38 0.83 -16.54
N PRO A 203 1.99 2.09 -16.81
CA PRO A 203 0.59 2.48 -16.73
C PRO A 203 -0.31 1.51 -17.53
N PRO A 204 -1.53 1.26 -17.06
CA PRO A 204 -2.48 0.46 -17.81
C PRO A 204 -2.66 0.96 -19.24
N ALA A 205 -2.93 0.06 -20.17
CA ALA A 205 -3.18 0.46 -21.56
C ALA A 205 -4.34 1.47 -21.63
N GLY A 206 -4.16 2.51 -22.44
CA GLY A 206 -5.12 3.61 -22.53
C GLY A 206 -5.04 4.66 -21.44
N TRP A 207 -4.17 4.48 -20.44
CA TRP A 207 -4.01 5.44 -19.34
C TRP A 207 -3.76 6.85 -19.87
N LYS A 208 -4.71 7.74 -19.61
CA LYS A 208 -4.52 9.18 -19.80
C LYS A 208 -4.28 9.82 -18.45
N ARG A 209 -3.13 10.48 -18.32
CA ARG A 209 -2.77 11.27 -17.14
C ARG A 209 -3.95 12.16 -16.76
N PRO A 210 -4.42 12.15 -15.49
CA PRO A 210 -5.34 13.17 -15.04
C PRO A 210 -4.71 14.53 -15.35
N VAL A 211 -5.50 15.45 -15.89
CA VAL A 211 -5.04 16.82 -16.14
C VAL A 211 -4.46 17.32 -14.83
N ALA A 212 -3.21 17.79 -14.85
CA ALA A 212 -2.57 18.37 -13.68
C ALA A 212 -3.57 19.36 -13.08
N LEU A 213 -4.00 19.10 -11.83
CA LEU A 213 -4.92 20.00 -11.16
C LEU A 213 -4.23 21.36 -11.14
N ASN A 214 -4.85 22.35 -11.77
CA ASN A 214 -4.38 23.71 -11.65
C ASN A 214 -4.55 24.08 -10.17
N ALA A 215 -3.44 24.10 -9.42
CA ALA A 215 -3.45 24.41 -7.99
C ALA A 215 -4.13 25.76 -7.68
N ALA A 216 -4.19 26.70 -8.64
CA ALA A 216 -4.89 27.97 -8.50
C ALA A 216 -6.42 27.86 -8.70
N GLN A 217 -6.91 26.79 -9.33
CA GLN A 217 -8.34 26.53 -9.58
C GLN A 217 -8.89 25.39 -8.70
N PHE A 218 -8.02 24.59 -8.11
CA PHE A 218 -8.41 23.53 -7.20
C PHE A 218 -8.94 24.11 -5.89
N ARG A 219 -10.18 23.76 -5.55
CA ARG A 219 -10.80 24.06 -4.26
C ARG A 219 -11.07 22.74 -3.57
N PRO A 220 -10.23 22.30 -2.62
CA PRO A 220 -10.48 21.06 -1.90
C PRO A 220 -11.88 21.13 -1.28
N ASP A 221 -12.64 20.02 -1.34
CA ASP A 221 -13.87 19.90 -0.58
C ASP A 221 -13.52 19.84 0.91
N MET A 222 -13.39 21.02 1.52
CA MET A 222 -13.18 21.22 2.96
C MET A 222 -14.29 20.53 3.79
N ALA A 223 -15.43 20.21 3.14
CA ALA A 223 -16.52 19.35 3.57
C ALA A 223 -16.12 17.95 4.07
N GLY A 224 -15.04 17.38 3.53
CA GLY A 224 -14.51 16.15 4.12
C GLY A 224 -13.24 15.62 3.50
N VAL A 225 -12.31 16.53 3.23
CA VAL A 225 -10.90 16.25 3.45
C VAL A 225 -10.64 16.51 4.93
N THR A 226 -10.29 15.48 5.71
CA THR A 226 -9.67 15.69 7.02
C THR A 226 -8.21 16.05 6.76
N MET A 227 -7.86 17.33 6.92
CA MET A 227 -6.47 17.75 6.86
C MET A 227 -5.70 17.08 7.99
N LEU A 228 -4.46 16.63 7.77
CA LEU A 228 -3.65 15.97 8.80
C LEU A 228 -3.49 16.83 10.08
N GLN A 229 -3.56 18.16 9.91
CA GLN A 229 -3.57 19.16 10.99
C GLN A 229 -4.85 19.15 11.85
N GLN A 230 -5.97 18.66 11.31
CA GLN A 230 -7.26 18.52 11.98
C GLN A 230 -7.41 17.19 12.73
N VAL A 231 -6.47 16.26 12.56
CA VAL A 231 -6.42 14.97 13.28
C VAL A 231 -5.77 15.14 14.67
N GLY A 232 -5.55 16.38 15.10
CA GLY A 232 -4.82 16.74 16.31
C GLY A 232 -3.30 16.64 16.11
N PRO A 233 -2.51 17.23 17.03
CA PRO A 233 -1.09 16.90 17.08
C PRO A 233 -0.94 15.38 17.26
N LEU A 234 -0.04 14.77 16.50
CA LEU A 234 0.49 13.43 16.81
C LEU A 234 1.24 13.54 18.14
N SER A 235 0.48 13.56 19.24
CA SER A 235 1.06 13.44 20.56
C SER A 235 1.64 12.03 20.63
N SER A 236 2.94 11.94 20.86
CA SER A 236 3.54 10.73 21.38
C SER A 236 2.77 10.41 22.65
N GLY A 237 1.86 9.43 22.60
CA GLY A 237 1.16 8.96 23.78
C GLY A 237 2.21 8.70 24.85
N SER A 238 2.15 9.47 25.93
CA SER A 238 2.93 9.22 27.12
C SER A 238 2.59 7.81 27.58
N ALA A 239 3.59 6.93 27.54
CA ALA A 239 3.46 5.57 28.05
C ALA A 239 3.00 5.61 29.51
N PRO A 240 1.97 4.83 29.90
CA PRO A 240 1.83 4.42 31.29
C PRO A 240 2.97 3.49 31.71
#